data_AF-A0A4R1X2D1-F1
#
_entry.id   AF-A0A4R1X2D1-F1
#
_cell.length_a   1.000
_cell.length_b   1.000
_cell.length_c   1.000
_cell.angle_alpha   90.00
_cell.angle_beta   90.00
_cell.angle_gamma   90.00
#
_symmetry.space_group_name_H-M   'P 1'
#
loop_
_entity.id
_entity.type
_entity.pdbx_description
1 polymer ?
#
loop_
_entity_poly.entity_id
_entity_poly.type
_entity_poly.pdbx_seq_one_letter_code
_entity_poly.pdbx_strand_id
1 'polypeptide(L)'
;MPKQDKSSLHFERKISQFCDIRIAPIASKRSLESIRPYLISLVIYRKAPPLLHGRIDWKKISQACGIESELTEILKKQLRPGLDAIIRWLELPPISDEVSPSAAKAKRDHPSATTLASSTRKPRRTGSAGASVPSTSTRSGPEPKPIKDFPDPLFEVTVDPKTFQDALAYHMRRFGETYWQLYRAIIRLGETFDETTLLSWIKGERAPRSLASFEILSRIEKRYRLEPGYFKAKLPHQSRSPQGHDLHDISPAERRRLAWHLPDDFGSLPHTKREEILNWVRRVVISGSTDYRRYQAAAIKQRYAIRFPGVTYGGGSLSPRAPSLLMNNGQDAIETFDDPDLLSGVVDAPPRLAMEMADLICFKTSTLTAAGFQRNGVWGEETASQKIEHLGLMFGALAASPTGMVKGRGVPLGHLTFGLLIFPGVWDWYLQWRERRRGF
;
A
#
# COMPACT_ATOMS: atom_id res chain seq x y z
N MET A 1 -31.82 31.82 15.20
CA MET A 1 -30.37 31.52 15.07
C MET A 1 -30.19 30.04 15.33
N PRO A 2 -30.06 29.18 14.31
CA PRO A 2 -29.94 27.74 14.53
C PRO A 2 -28.55 27.43 15.12
N LYS A 3 -28.53 26.66 16.21
CA LYS A 3 -27.30 26.20 16.87
C LYS A 3 -26.46 25.42 15.86
N GLN A 4 -25.30 25.93 15.46
CA GLN A 4 -24.38 25.19 14.60
C GLN A 4 -23.77 24.03 15.41
N ASP A 5 -24.03 22.80 14.98
CA ASP A 5 -23.38 21.61 15.52
C ASP A 5 -21.86 21.69 15.31
N LYS A 6 -21.07 21.31 16.32
CA LYS A 6 -19.59 21.27 16.25
C LYS A 6 -19.09 20.45 15.04
N SER A 7 -19.87 19.47 14.60
CA SER A 7 -19.62 18.66 13.41
C SER A 7 -19.77 19.44 12.10
N SER A 8 -20.70 20.40 12.01
CA SER A 8 -20.87 21.32 10.87
C SER A 8 -19.66 22.23 10.73
N LEU A 9 -19.25 22.88 11.82
CA LEU A 9 -18.09 23.79 11.82
C LEU A 9 -16.79 23.10 11.41
N HIS A 10 -16.60 21.85 11.84
CA HIS A 10 -15.44 21.05 11.43
C HIS A 10 -15.50 20.66 9.94
N PHE A 11 -16.68 20.31 9.41
CA PHE A 11 -16.84 19.98 8.00
C PHE A 11 -16.71 21.22 7.09
N GLU A 12 -17.20 22.39 7.53
CA GLU A 12 -17.01 23.69 6.87
C GLU A 12 -15.51 24.02 6.68
N ARG A 13 -14.69 23.80 7.73
CA ARG A 13 -13.23 23.98 7.66
C ARG A 13 -12.58 23.04 6.63
N LYS A 14 -13.02 21.78 6.57
CA LYS A 14 -12.53 20.80 5.59
C LYS A 14 -12.87 21.21 4.16
N ILE A 15 -14.08 21.70 3.92
CA ILE A 15 -14.51 22.18 2.59
C ILE A 15 -13.72 23.45 2.20
N SER A 16 -13.44 24.35 3.15
CA SER A 16 -12.58 25.52 2.86
C SER A 16 -11.16 25.10 2.46
N GLN A 17 -10.53 24.20 3.21
CA GLN A 17 -9.20 23.68 2.90
C GLN A 17 -9.17 22.94 1.55
N PHE A 18 -10.23 22.20 1.23
CA PHE A 18 -10.37 21.56 -0.07
C PHE A 18 -10.35 22.58 -1.21
N CYS A 19 -11.09 23.69 -1.07
CA CYS A 19 -11.06 24.77 -2.06
C CYS A 19 -9.66 25.37 -2.22
N ASP A 20 -8.91 25.55 -1.13
CA ASP A 20 -7.55 26.11 -1.15
C ASP A 20 -6.56 25.20 -1.89
N ILE A 21 -6.66 23.88 -1.68
CA ILE A 21 -5.71 22.92 -2.24
C ILE A 21 -6.06 22.53 -3.68
N ARG A 22 -7.35 22.34 -3.99
CA ARG A 22 -7.81 21.71 -5.24
C ARG A 22 -8.41 22.67 -6.25
N ILE A 23 -9.02 23.77 -5.79
CA ILE A 23 -9.75 24.70 -6.66
C ILE A 23 -8.93 25.94 -6.93
N ALA A 24 -8.25 26.50 -5.92
CA ALA A 24 -7.42 27.70 -6.06
C ALA A 24 -6.32 27.63 -7.14
N PRO A 25 -5.66 26.48 -7.39
CA PRO A 25 -4.63 26.41 -8.44
C PRO A 25 -5.18 26.43 -9.89
N ILE A 26 -6.49 26.25 -10.07
CA ILE A 26 -7.10 26.00 -11.39
C ILE A 26 -8.21 27.01 -11.71
N ALA A 27 -8.83 27.61 -10.69
CA ALA A 27 -9.87 28.62 -10.83
C ALA A 27 -9.30 30.04 -10.70
N SER A 28 -9.93 31.01 -11.36
CA SER A 28 -9.65 32.42 -11.12
C SER A 28 -9.98 32.80 -9.68
N LYS A 29 -9.35 33.85 -9.15
CA LYS A 29 -9.62 34.36 -7.79
C LYS A 29 -11.11 34.68 -7.59
N ARG A 30 -11.75 35.26 -8.61
CA ARG A 30 -13.18 35.57 -8.64
C ARG A 30 -14.05 34.31 -8.59
N SER A 31 -13.70 33.28 -9.36
CA SER A 31 -14.41 31.99 -9.33
C SER A 31 -14.26 31.27 -7.98
N LEU A 32 -13.09 31.32 -7.35
CA LEU A 32 -12.87 30.73 -6.02
C LEU A 32 -13.70 31.44 -4.95
N GLU A 33 -13.77 32.77 -5.02
CA GLU A 33 -14.59 33.62 -4.13
C GLU A 33 -16.08 33.36 -4.28
N SER A 34 -16.55 32.85 -5.43
CA SER A 34 -17.94 32.41 -5.62
C SER A 34 -18.18 30.93 -5.24
N ILE A 35 -17.26 30.03 -5.58
CA ILE A 35 -17.41 28.58 -5.36
C ILE A 35 -17.32 28.22 -3.87
N ARG A 36 -16.37 28.81 -3.13
CA ARG A 36 -16.16 28.52 -1.71
C ARG A 36 -17.41 28.80 -0.86
N PRO A 37 -18.02 30.01 -0.90
CA PRO A 37 -19.23 30.27 -0.12
C PRO A 37 -20.43 29.43 -0.60
N TYR A 38 -20.52 29.10 -1.89
CA TYR A 38 -21.55 28.20 -2.39
C TYR A 38 -21.47 26.81 -1.74
N LEU A 39 -20.30 26.17 -1.73
CA LEU A 39 -20.12 24.85 -1.10
C LEU A 39 -20.36 24.89 0.42
N ILE A 40 -19.90 25.95 1.09
CA ILE A 40 -20.13 26.15 2.52
C ILE A 40 -21.64 26.34 2.79
N SER A 41 -22.37 27.05 1.93
CA SER A 41 -23.82 27.23 2.07
C SER A 41 -24.58 25.89 1.98
N LEU A 42 -24.14 24.96 1.14
CA LEU A 42 -24.74 23.62 1.07
C LEU A 42 -24.57 22.84 2.39
N VAL A 43 -23.47 23.05 3.10
CA VAL A 43 -23.21 22.48 4.43
C VAL A 43 -24.08 23.14 5.49
N ILE A 44 -24.04 24.47 5.58
CA ILE A 44 -24.78 25.26 6.59
C ILE A 44 -26.29 25.01 6.49
N TYR A 45 -26.83 25.00 5.27
CA TYR A 45 -28.27 24.81 5.04
C TYR A 45 -28.68 23.34 4.90
N ARG A 46 -27.73 22.41 5.07
CA ARG A 46 -27.89 20.96 4.82
C ARG A 46 -28.64 20.64 3.52
N LYS A 47 -28.25 21.31 2.42
CA LYS A 47 -28.86 21.14 1.09
C LYS A 47 -27.97 20.30 0.19
N ALA A 48 -28.56 19.30 -0.46
CA ALA A 48 -27.86 18.55 -1.48
C ALA A 48 -27.55 19.43 -2.70
N PRO A 49 -26.39 19.25 -3.35
CA PRO A 49 -26.13 19.90 -4.63
C PRO A 49 -27.17 19.42 -5.67
N PRO A 50 -27.48 20.25 -6.69
CA PRO A 50 -28.49 19.89 -7.67
C PRO A 50 -28.08 18.63 -8.44
N LEU A 51 -28.99 17.64 -8.48
CA LEU A 51 -28.80 16.37 -9.17
C LEU A 51 -29.75 16.26 -10.37
N LEU A 52 -29.25 15.77 -11.48
CA LEU A 52 -30.00 15.44 -12.70
C LEU A 52 -29.75 13.97 -13.02
N HIS A 53 -30.79 13.13 -12.90
CA HIS A 53 -30.71 11.67 -13.05
C HIS A 53 -29.62 11.00 -12.18
N GLY A 54 -29.49 11.43 -10.92
CA GLY A 54 -28.49 10.88 -9.99
C GLY A 54 -27.04 11.30 -10.28
N ARG A 55 -26.82 12.24 -11.19
CA ARG A 55 -25.52 12.86 -11.46
C ARG A 55 -25.57 14.35 -11.12
N ILE A 56 -24.41 14.93 -10.79
CA ILE A 56 -24.29 16.36 -10.48
C ILE A 56 -24.72 17.20 -11.69
N ASP A 57 -25.67 18.11 -11.49
CA ASP A 57 -26.13 19.06 -12.49
C ASP A 57 -25.19 20.27 -12.55
N TRP A 58 -24.17 20.14 -13.38
CA TRP A 58 -23.15 21.17 -13.56
C TRP A 58 -23.71 22.50 -14.09
N LYS A 59 -24.83 22.51 -14.83
CA LYS A 59 -25.43 23.73 -15.36
C LYS A 59 -26.06 24.58 -14.26
N LYS A 60 -26.75 23.94 -13.32
CA LYS A 60 -27.32 24.63 -12.15
C LYS A 60 -26.25 25.10 -11.18
N ILE A 61 -25.15 24.35 -11.03
CA ILE A 61 -24.01 24.77 -10.19
C ILE A 61 -23.28 25.95 -10.81
N SER A 62 -23.06 25.97 -12.14
CA SER A 62 -22.44 27.13 -12.78
C SER A 62 -23.28 28.38 -12.66
N GLN A 63 -24.60 28.26 -12.79
CA GLN A 63 -25.55 29.35 -12.59
C GLN A 63 -25.51 29.87 -11.15
N ALA A 64 -25.57 28.97 -10.18
CA ALA A 64 -25.56 29.34 -8.76
C ALA A 64 -24.23 29.97 -8.32
N CYS A 65 -23.11 29.59 -8.94
CA CYS A 65 -21.79 30.15 -8.67
C CYS A 65 -21.44 31.34 -9.58
N GLY A 66 -22.23 31.64 -10.62
CA GLY A 66 -21.92 32.67 -11.61
C GLY A 66 -20.66 32.41 -12.45
N ILE A 67 -20.33 31.14 -12.71
CA ILE A 67 -19.08 30.70 -13.39
C ILE A 67 -19.32 30.03 -14.74
N GLU A 68 -20.42 30.37 -15.42
CA GLU A 68 -20.85 29.70 -16.66
C GLU A 68 -19.79 29.67 -17.76
N SER A 69 -19.03 30.77 -17.92
CA SER A 69 -17.95 30.91 -18.89
C SER A 69 -16.61 30.30 -18.45
N GLU A 70 -16.43 30.05 -17.14
CA GLU A 70 -15.17 29.57 -16.54
C GLU A 70 -15.21 28.08 -16.14
N LEU A 71 -16.36 27.42 -16.33
CA LEU A 71 -16.56 26.02 -15.95
C LEU A 71 -15.91 25.04 -16.94
N THR A 72 -14.58 24.86 -16.82
CA THR A 72 -13.81 23.88 -17.60
C THR A 72 -14.03 22.44 -17.12
N GLU A 73 -13.78 21.45 -18.00
CA GLU A 73 -13.83 20.02 -17.63
C GLU A 73 -12.82 19.65 -16.52
N ILE A 74 -11.69 20.36 -16.45
CA ILE A 74 -10.70 20.18 -15.37
C ILE A 74 -11.29 20.66 -14.04
N LEU A 75 -11.94 21.83 -14.03
CA LEU A 75 -12.59 22.36 -12.83
C LEU A 75 -13.73 21.44 -12.36
N LYS A 76 -14.56 20.92 -13.27
CA LYS A 76 -15.61 19.92 -12.94
C LYS A 76 -15.02 18.66 -12.29
N LYS A 77 -13.92 18.13 -12.82
CA LYS A 77 -13.22 16.96 -12.26
C LYS A 77 -12.68 17.24 -10.86
N GLN A 78 -12.15 18.44 -10.61
CA GLN A 78 -11.64 18.81 -9.28
C GLN A 78 -12.73 19.18 -8.29
N LEU A 79 -13.89 19.67 -8.74
CA LEU A 79 -15.01 20.06 -7.87
C LEU A 79 -15.84 18.84 -7.42
N ARG A 80 -15.88 17.79 -8.25
CA ARG A 80 -16.66 16.56 -8.01
C ARG A 80 -16.38 15.88 -6.66
N PRO A 81 -15.12 15.68 -6.22
CA PRO A 81 -14.85 15.09 -4.91
C PRO A 81 -15.42 15.88 -3.72
N GLY A 82 -15.45 17.21 -3.82
CA GLY A 82 -16.01 18.07 -2.78
C GLY A 82 -17.54 17.95 -2.71
N LEU A 83 -18.21 17.91 -3.86
CA LEU A 83 -19.66 17.72 -3.95
C LEU A 83 -20.09 16.32 -3.51
N ASP A 84 -19.34 15.28 -3.90
CA ASP A 84 -19.58 13.91 -3.45
C ASP A 84 -19.39 13.77 -1.93
N ALA A 85 -18.43 14.50 -1.34
CA ALA A 85 -18.24 14.54 0.10
C ALA A 85 -19.41 15.22 0.83
N ILE A 86 -19.98 16.29 0.26
CA ILE A 86 -21.17 16.95 0.80
C ILE A 86 -22.39 16.03 0.73
N ILE A 87 -22.61 15.35 -0.40
CA ILE A 87 -23.72 14.37 -0.55
C ILE A 87 -23.61 13.29 0.54
N ARG A 88 -22.43 12.68 0.72
CA ARG A 88 -22.20 11.68 1.76
C ARG A 88 -22.43 12.24 3.17
N TRP A 89 -21.99 13.47 3.43
CA TRP A 89 -22.19 14.14 4.72
C TRP A 89 -23.67 14.41 5.03
N LEU A 90 -24.49 14.67 4.00
CA LEU A 90 -25.93 14.85 4.14
C LEU A 90 -26.69 13.53 4.32
N GLU A 91 -26.17 12.43 3.78
CA GLU A 91 -26.73 11.07 3.92
C GLU A 91 -26.43 10.40 5.28
N LEU A 92 -25.62 11.04 6.14
CA LEU A 92 -25.37 10.59 7.52
C LEU A 92 -26.52 11.02 8.46
N PRO A 93 -27.20 10.10 9.18
CA PRO A 93 -28.11 10.48 10.26
C PRO A 93 -27.34 11.22 11.37
N PRO A 94 -27.97 12.13 12.14
CA PRO A 94 -27.31 12.77 13.27
C PRO A 94 -27.16 11.70 14.36
N ILE A 95 -25.96 11.16 14.52
CA ILE A 95 -25.67 10.10 15.48
C ILE A 95 -24.71 10.65 16.51
N SER A 96 -25.21 10.69 17.76
CA SER A 96 -24.44 10.66 18.99
C SER A 96 -23.27 9.69 18.85
N ASP A 97 -22.09 10.13 19.26
CA ASP A 97 -20.89 9.34 19.57
C ASP A 97 -20.70 7.95 18.91
N GLU A 98 -19.57 7.88 18.20
CA GLU A 98 -18.79 6.70 17.80
C GLU A 98 -18.91 6.09 16.36
N VAL A 99 -17.85 6.39 15.59
CA VAL A 99 -16.96 5.48 14.80
C VAL A 99 -17.55 4.62 13.66
N SER A 100 -17.42 5.10 12.41
CA SER A 100 -16.51 4.63 11.31
C SER A 100 -16.98 3.40 10.49
N PRO A 101 -16.16 2.82 9.58
CA PRO A 101 -15.95 3.26 8.20
C PRO A 101 -16.36 2.22 7.12
N SER A 102 -16.31 2.66 5.87
CA SER A 102 -16.66 1.96 4.61
C SER A 102 -16.24 0.49 4.48
N ALA A 103 -17.15 -0.34 3.92
CA ALA A 103 -16.79 -1.57 3.23
C ALA A 103 -17.28 -1.56 1.78
N ALA A 104 -16.37 -1.96 0.90
CA ALA A 104 -16.54 -2.11 -0.52
C ALA A 104 -17.36 -3.35 -0.90
N LYS A 105 -18.01 -3.23 -2.08
CA LYS A 105 -18.45 -4.27 -3.03
C LYS A 105 -18.13 -5.72 -2.62
N ALA A 106 -19.19 -6.45 -2.27
CA ALA A 106 -19.27 -7.89 -2.42
C ALA A 106 -20.04 -8.25 -3.71
N LYS A 107 -19.45 -9.18 -4.47
CA LYS A 107 -20.07 -9.93 -5.55
C LYS A 107 -21.33 -10.63 -5.05
N ARG A 108 -22.37 -10.68 -5.88
CA ARG A 108 -23.50 -11.61 -5.72
C ARG A 108 -23.32 -12.76 -6.69
N ASP A 109 -23.15 -13.96 -6.16
CA ASP A 109 -23.54 -15.21 -6.82
C ASP A 109 -25.00 -15.50 -6.47
N HIS A 110 -25.77 -15.92 -7.46
CA HIS A 110 -27.05 -16.63 -7.29
C HIS A 110 -27.18 -17.68 -8.40
N PRO A 111 -28.00 -18.73 -8.18
CA PRO A 111 -27.66 -20.11 -8.51
C PRO A 111 -28.43 -20.70 -9.70
N SER A 112 -28.04 -21.93 -10.01
CA SER A 112 -28.42 -22.87 -11.07
C SER A 112 -29.92 -23.17 -11.27
N ALA A 113 -30.29 -23.41 -12.54
CA ALA A 113 -31.15 -24.51 -13.03
C ALA A 113 -31.02 -24.56 -14.58
N THR A 114 -30.30 -25.50 -15.20
CA THR A 114 -30.60 -26.90 -15.58
C THR A 114 -31.43 -27.06 -16.88
N THR A 115 -30.76 -27.70 -17.86
CA THR A 115 -31.22 -28.54 -19.00
C THR A 115 -32.05 -27.96 -20.15
N LEU A 116 -31.52 -28.09 -21.38
CA LEU A 116 -31.91 -29.15 -22.34
C LEU A 116 -30.94 -29.23 -23.54
N ALA A 117 -30.66 -30.47 -23.95
CA ALA A 117 -29.90 -30.93 -25.13
C ALA A 117 -30.51 -30.41 -26.45
N SER A 118 -29.99 -30.54 -27.68
CA SER A 118 -28.93 -31.26 -28.41
C SER A 118 -28.80 -30.50 -29.76
N SER A 119 -27.76 -30.57 -30.60
CA SER A 119 -27.61 -31.63 -31.60
C SER A 119 -26.68 -31.17 -32.75
N THR A 120 -25.79 -32.06 -33.19
CA THR A 120 -25.14 -32.19 -34.53
C THR A 120 -24.19 -31.07 -35.03
N ARG A 121 -23.06 -31.33 -35.70
CA ARG A 121 -22.55 -32.50 -36.44
C ARG A 121 -21.04 -32.33 -36.67
N LYS A 122 -20.27 -33.41 -36.46
CA LYS A 122 -18.95 -33.65 -37.09
C LYS A 122 -19.19 -34.03 -38.57
N PRO A 123 -18.22 -33.90 -39.51
CA PRO A 123 -17.10 -34.84 -39.56
C PRO A 123 -15.74 -34.32 -40.07
N ARG A 124 -14.74 -35.14 -39.72
CA ARG A 124 -13.34 -35.23 -40.17
C ARG A 124 -13.24 -35.65 -41.65
N ARG A 125 -12.18 -35.26 -42.37
CA ARG A 125 -11.61 -36.09 -43.46
C ARG A 125 -10.16 -35.75 -43.81
N THR A 126 -9.36 -36.81 -43.92
CA THR A 126 -8.00 -36.90 -44.46
C THR A 126 -8.06 -37.55 -45.85
N GLY A 127 -7.24 -37.10 -46.80
CA GLY A 127 -6.65 -37.96 -47.84
C GLY A 127 -7.15 -37.85 -49.30
N SER A 128 -6.33 -37.16 -50.11
CA SER A 128 -5.81 -37.53 -51.45
C SER A 128 -6.67 -37.48 -52.74
N ALA A 129 -5.98 -36.89 -53.75
CA ALA A 129 -6.02 -37.12 -55.20
C ALA A 129 -6.95 -36.30 -56.12
N GLY A 130 -6.33 -35.42 -56.91
CA GLY A 130 -6.54 -35.38 -58.38
C GLY A 130 -7.18 -34.13 -59.01
N ALA A 131 -6.39 -33.46 -59.86
CA ALA A 131 -6.77 -32.65 -61.04
C ALA A 131 -7.19 -31.16 -60.89
N SER A 132 -6.16 -30.29 -61.00
CA SER A 132 -6.01 -29.05 -61.81
C SER A 132 -7.22 -28.26 -62.33
N VAL A 133 -7.28 -26.95 -62.01
CA VAL A 133 -7.22 -25.75 -62.91
C VAL A 133 -6.86 -24.52 -62.03
N PRO A 134 -6.03 -23.54 -62.47
CA PRO A 134 -5.34 -22.62 -61.57
C PRO A 134 -6.18 -21.38 -61.22
N SER A 135 -6.34 -21.11 -59.93
CA SER A 135 -6.79 -19.79 -59.46
C SER A 135 -5.57 -18.96 -59.04
N THR A 136 -5.27 -17.98 -59.89
CA THR A 136 -4.38 -16.87 -59.60
C THR A 136 -4.95 -16.05 -58.43
N SER A 137 -4.35 -16.16 -57.25
CA SER A 137 -4.30 -15.04 -56.31
C SER A 137 -3.00 -15.06 -55.51
N THR A 138 -1.98 -14.50 -56.13
CA THR A 138 -0.83 -13.91 -55.46
C THR A 138 -1.29 -12.91 -54.40
N ARG A 139 -1.12 -13.26 -53.12
CA ARG A 139 -0.55 -12.36 -52.10
C ARG A 139 0.30 -13.20 -51.14
N SER A 140 1.45 -13.63 -51.65
CA SER A 140 2.56 -14.06 -50.79
C SER A 140 3.04 -12.81 -50.05
N GLY A 141 2.79 -12.74 -48.75
CA GLY A 141 3.52 -11.81 -47.90
C GLY A 141 5.01 -12.15 -47.96
N PRO A 142 5.91 -11.17 -47.77
CA PRO A 142 7.35 -11.45 -47.82
C PRO A 142 7.70 -12.61 -46.89
N GLU A 143 8.49 -13.57 -47.40
CA GLU A 143 8.95 -14.72 -46.61
C GLU A 143 9.53 -14.21 -45.28
N PRO A 144 9.16 -14.81 -44.14
CA PRO A 144 9.64 -14.35 -42.85
C PRO A 144 11.16 -14.46 -42.83
N LYS A 145 11.82 -13.32 -42.61
CA LYS A 145 13.29 -13.23 -42.54
C LYS A 145 13.84 -14.37 -41.66
N PRO A 146 14.93 -15.03 -42.07
CA PRO A 146 15.56 -16.09 -41.29
C PRO A 146 15.94 -15.56 -39.91
N ILE A 147 15.57 -16.31 -38.88
CA ILE A 147 15.87 -15.95 -37.48
C ILE A 147 17.36 -16.20 -37.27
N LYS A 148 18.14 -15.12 -37.25
CA LYS A 148 19.55 -15.18 -36.81
C LYS A 148 19.58 -15.28 -35.28
N ASP A 149 20.44 -16.12 -34.70
CA ASP A 149 20.51 -16.30 -33.24
C ASP A 149 21.05 -15.05 -32.51
N PHE A 150 21.96 -14.32 -33.15
CA PHE A 150 22.50 -13.06 -32.66
C PHE A 150 22.42 -12.01 -33.79
N PRO A 151 21.45 -11.07 -33.74
CA PRO A 151 21.36 -10.02 -34.74
C PRO A 151 22.52 -9.03 -34.59
N ASP A 152 22.96 -8.47 -35.72
CA ASP A 152 23.98 -7.41 -35.73
C ASP A 152 23.32 -6.07 -35.37
N PRO A 153 23.94 -5.23 -34.53
CA PRO A 153 23.40 -3.94 -34.17
C PRO A 153 23.44 -2.97 -35.36
N LEU A 154 22.32 -2.30 -35.66
CA LEU A 154 22.22 -1.25 -36.68
C LEU A 154 22.97 0.02 -36.26
N PHE A 155 23.15 0.25 -34.95
CA PHE A 155 23.89 1.37 -34.39
C PHE A 155 24.48 1.02 -33.01
N GLU A 156 25.53 1.77 -32.61
CA GLU A 156 26.21 1.61 -31.31
C GLU A 156 25.39 2.21 -30.15
N VAL A 157 25.60 1.72 -28.93
CA VAL A 157 24.85 2.16 -27.75
C VAL A 157 25.24 3.59 -27.40
N THR A 158 24.33 4.53 -27.63
CA THR A 158 24.55 5.96 -27.39
C THR A 158 23.83 6.49 -26.16
N VAL A 159 22.75 5.82 -25.73
CA VAL A 159 21.91 6.25 -24.60
C VAL A 159 21.48 5.01 -23.82
N ASP A 160 21.61 5.08 -22.49
CA ASP A 160 21.11 4.05 -21.58
C ASP A 160 19.73 4.45 -21.00
N PRO A 161 18.60 3.89 -21.47
CA PRO A 161 17.28 4.34 -21.03
C PRO A 161 16.98 3.90 -19.59
N LYS A 162 16.40 4.78 -18.77
CA LYS A 162 16.16 4.49 -17.34
C LYS A 162 15.03 3.50 -17.08
N THR A 163 14.03 3.43 -17.96
CA THR A 163 12.86 2.56 -17.78
C THR A 163 13.01 1.26 -18.56
N PHE A 164 12.46 0.16 -18.04
CA PHE A 164 12.42 -1.12 -18.75
C PHE A 164 11.78 -1.01 -20.13
N GLN A 165 10.67 -0.26 -20.24
CA GLN A 165 9.95 -0.09 -21.50
C GLN A 165 10.84 0.58 -22.55
N ASP A 166 11.46 1.71 -22.19
CA ASP A 166 12.31 2.45 -23.11
C ASP A 166 13.54 1.64 -23.49
N ALA A 167 14.12 0.89 -22.54
CA ALA A 167 15.26 0.02 -22.79
C ALA A 167 14.91 -1.12 -23.77
N LEU A 168 13.77 -1.78 -23.60
CA LEU A 168 13.33 -2.85 -24.49
C LEU A 168 13.06 -2.32 -25.89
N ALA A 169 12.33 -1.21 -26.01
CA ALA A 169 12.05 -0.57 -27.28
C ALA A 169 13.32 -0.05 -27.97
N TYR A 170 14.27 0.47 -27.21
CA TYR A 170 15.57 0.93 -27.71
C TYR A 170 16.37 -0.23 -28.31
N HIS A 171 16.52 -1.34 -27.60
CA HIS A 171 17.26 -2.48 -28.11
C HIS A 171 16.57 -3.15 -29.30
N MET A 172 15.24 -3.24 -29.33
CA MET A 172 14.52 -3.72 -30.52
C MET A 172 14.78 -2.85 -31.75
N ARG A 173 14.81 -1.52 -31.59
CA ARG A 173 15.19 -0.59 -32.67
C ARG A 173 16.64 -0.74 -33.06
N ARG A 174 17.55 -0.94 -32.09
CA ARG A 174 18.98 -1.17 -32.31
C ARG A 174 19.22 -2.36 -33.21
N PHE A 175 18.47 -3.45 -33.04
CA PHE A 175 18.64 -4.66 -33.85
C PHE A 175 17.68 -4.75 -35.04
N GLY A 176 16.84 -3.72 -35.25
CA GLY A 176 15.87 -3.68 -36.35
C GLY A 176 14.80 -4.77 -36.27
N GLU A 177 14.52 -5.28 -35.08
CA GLU A 177 13.61 -6.41 -34.86
C GLU A 177 12.19 -5.91 -34.59
N THR A 178 11.21 -6.53 -35.25
CA THR A 178 9.81 -6.37 -34.89
C THR A 178 9.48 -7.23 -33.67
N TYR A 179 8.43 -6.87 -32.94
CA TYR A 179 7.99 -7.63 -31.76
C TYR A 179 7.70 -9.11 -32.09
N TRP A 180 7.18 -9.38 -33.29
CA TRP A 180 6.89 -10.73 -33.76
C TRP A 180 8.15 -11.54 -34.08
N GLN A 181 9.16 -10.89 -34.66
CA GLN A 181 10.47 -11.51 -34.91
C GLN A 181 11.16 -11.85 -33.60
N LEU A 182 11.13 -10.93 -32.63
CA LEU A 182 11.68 -11.15 -31.30
C LEU A 182 10.95 -12.31 -30.59
N TYR A 183 9.61 -12.31 -30.61
CA TYR A 183 8.78 -13.37 -30.04
C TYR A 183 9.14 -14.75 -30.60
N ARG A 184 9.20 -14.88 -31.94
CA ARG A 184 9.52 -16.14 -32.62
C ARG A 184 10.95 -16.62 -32.34
N ALA A 185 11.87 -15.70 -32.05
CA ALA A 185 13.26 -16.02 -31.76
C ALA A 185 13.52 -16.49 -30.32
N ILE A 186 12.66 -16.14 -29.37
CA ILE A 186 12.87 -16.44 -27.95
C ILE A 186 12.15 -17.71 -27.48
N ILE A 187 11.01 -18.02 -28.11
CA ILE A 187 10.16 -19.14 -27.70
C ILE A 187 10.77 -20.47 -28.12
N ARG A 188 10.78 -21.41 -27.18
CA ARG A 188 11.09 -22.82 -27.45
C ARG A 188 9.81 -23.63 -27.66
N LEU A 189 9.94 -24.74 -28.37
CA LEU A 189 8.84 -25.71 -28.57
C LEU A 189 8.30 -26.18 -27.21
N GLY A 190 7.00 -25.93 -26.96
CA GLY A 190 6.28 -26.36 -25.76
C GLY A 190 6.08 -25.28 -24.68
N GLU A 191 6.53 -24.05 -24.88
CA GLU A 191 6.33 -22.95 -23.92
C GLU A 191 4.99 -22.22 -24.13
N THR A 192 4.34 -21.83 -23.04
CA THR A 192 3.03 -21.13 -23.06
C THR A 192 3.14 -19.60 -23.06
N PHE A 193 4.29 -19.05 -23.48
CA PHE A 193 4.49 -17.60 -23.48
C PHE A 193 3.68 -16.96 -24.63
N ASP A 194 2.79 -16.02 -24.31
CA ASP A 194 1.88 -15.41 -25.28
C ASP A 194 2.47 -14.14 -25.92
N GLU A 195 2.24 -13.97 -27.22
CA GLU A 195 2.71 -12.84 -28.04
C GLU A 195 2.19 -11.50 -27.51
N THR A 196 0.95 -11.49 -27.01
CA THR A 196 0.31 -10.30 -26.45
C THR A 196 1.04 -9.78 -25.20
N THR A 197 1.74 -10.67 -24.47
CA THR A 197 2.50 -10.31 -23.28
C THR A 197 3.72 -9.47 -23.64
N LEU A 198 4.47 -9.87 -24.69
CA LEU A 198 5.60 -9.09 -25.19
C LEU A 198 5.17 -7.71 -25.70
N LEU A 199 4.03 -7.65 -26.42
CA LEU A 199 3.43 -6.38 -26.84
C LEU A 199 3.08 -5.48 -25.65
N SER A 200 2.49 -6.05 -24.59
CA SER A 200 2.12 -5.29 -23.39
C SER A 200 3.34 -4.74 -22.63
N TRP A 201 4.49 -5.42 -22.71
CA TRP A 201 5.77 -4.95 -22.15
C TRP A 201 6.34 -3.77 -22.93
N ILE A 202 6.30 -3.83 -24.26
CA ILE A 202 6.76 -2.73 -25.14
C ILE A 202 5.87 -1.48 -24.98
N LYS A 203 4.56 -1.67 -24.75
CA LYS A 203 3.62 -0.56 -24.50
C LYS A 203 3.68 -0.01 -23.06
N GLY A 204 4.36 -0.71 -22.13
CA GLY A 204 4.43 -0.32 -20.72
C GLY A 204 3.17 -0.60 -19.91
N GLU A 205 2.18 -1.32 -20.48
CA GLU A 205 0.93 -1.68 -19.77
C GLU A 205 1.19 -2.73 -18.68
N ARG A 206 2.16 -3.62 -18.91
CA ARG A 206 2.57 -4.66 -17.97
C ARG A 206 4.10 -4.75 -17.88
N ALA A 207 4.58 -5.22 -16.74
CA ALA A 207 6.00 -5.50 -16.52
C ALA A 207 6.18 -6.99 -16.17
N PRO A 208 7.31 -7.61 -16.56
CA PRO A 208 7.73 -8.94 -16.12
C PRO A 208 7.68 -9.09 -14.59
N ARG A 209 7.04 -10.15 -14.09
CA ARG A 209 6.87 -10.43 -12.64
C ARG A 209 7.12 -11.87 -12.21
N SER A 210 7.08 -12.82 -13.15
CA SER A 210 7.28 -14.23 -12.87
C SER A 210 8.68 -14.69 -13.22
N LEU A 211 9.13 -15.80 -12.62
CA LEU A 211 10.40 -16.44 -13.00
C LEU A 211 10.42 -16.81 -14.49
N ALA A 212 9.31 -17.36 -15.01
CA ALA A 212 9.17 -17.62 -16.44
C ALA A 212 9.37 -16.36 -17.30
N SER A 213 8.84 -15.21 -16.84
CA SER A 213 9.06 -13.94 -17.55
C SER A 213 10.52 -13.48 -17.48
N PHE A 214 11.21 -13.71 -16.36
CA PHE A 214 12.62 -13.36 -16.21
C PHE A 214 13.54 -14.27 -17.03
N GLU A 215 13.16 -15.52 -17.25
CA GLU A 215 13.88 -16.40 -18.18
C GLU A 215 13.78 -15.88 -19.62
N ILE A 216 12.60 -15.40 -20.04
CA ILE A 216 12.41 -14.74 -21.34
C ILE A 216 13.30 -13.49 -21.44
N LEU A 217 13.37 -12.66 -20.40
CA LEU A 217 14.29 -11.51 -20.39
C LEU A 217 15.75 -11.94 -20.53
N SER A 218 16.18 -12.97 -19.81
CA SER A 218 17.55 -13.49 -19.88
C SER A 218 17.92 -13.96 -21.29
N ARG A 219 16.95 -14.53 -22.03
CA ARG A 219 17.13 -14.90 -23.44
C ARG A 219 17.26 -13.69 -24.35
N ILE A 220 16.48 -12.64 -24.12
CA ILE A 220 16.60 -11.36 -24.85
C ILE A 220 17.97 -10.73 -24.58
N GLU A 221 18.41 -10.68 -23.32
CA GLU A 221 19.73 -10.17 -22.94
C GLU A 221 20.84 -10.93 -23.65
N LYS A 222 20.78 -12.27 -23.65
CA LYS A 222 21.75 -13.11 -24.35
C LYS A 222 21.75 -12.86 -25.86
N ARG A 223 20.57 -12.77 -26.49
CA ARG A 223 20.41 -12.51 -27.92
C ARG A 223 21.02 -11.16 -28.32
N TYR A 224 20.79 -10.13 -27.50
CA TYR A 224 21.29 -8.78 -27.72
C TYR A 224 22.69 -8.53 -27.15
N ARG A 225 23.33 -9.56 -26.58
CA ARG A 225 24.64 -9.49 -25.92
C ARG A 225 24.72 -8.37 -24.87
N LEU A 226 23.68 -8.28 -24.04
CA LEU A 226 23.59 -7.37 -22.92
C LEU A 226 24.10 -8.04 -21.64
N GLU A 227 24.48 -7.23 -20.65
CA GLU A 227 24.86 -7.72 -19.33
C GLU A 227 23.70 -8.51 -18.68
N PRO A 228 23.98 -9.63 -17.99
CA PRO A 228 22.96 -10.40 -17.30
C PRO A 228 22.21 -9.55 -16.26
N GLY A 229 20.88 -9.53 -16.34
CA GLY A 229 20.03 -8.75 -15.43
C GLY A 229 19.86 -7.28 -15.81
N TYR A 230 20.36 -6.83 -16.96
CA TYR A 230 20.21 -5.46 -17.45
C TYR A 230 18.75 -5.00 -17.51
N PHE A 231 17.83 -5.80 -18.04
CA PHE A 231 16.41 -5.42 -18.09
C PHE A 231 15.76 -5.48 -16.71
N LYS A 232 16.18 -6.43 -15.88
CA LYS A 232 15.65 -6.60 -14.52
C LYS A 232 15.97 -5.38 -13.64
N ALA A 233 17.17 -4.83 -13.75
CA ALA A 233 17.59 -3.61 -13.06
C ALA A 233 16.73 -2.38 -13.41
N LYS A 234 15.98 -2.42 -14.51
CA LYS A 234 15.13 -1.31 -14.99
C LYS A 234 13.65 -1.50 -14.70
N LEU A 235 13.28 -2.57 -14.00
CA LEU A 235 11.91 -2.83 -13.60
C LEU A 235 11.49 -1.92 -12.44
N PRO A 236 10.23 -1.44 -12.41
CA PRO A 236 9.74 -0.50 -11.40
C PRO A 236 9.65 -1.08 -9.97
N HIS A 237 9.69 -2.40 -9.82
CA HIS A 237 9.54 -3.07 -8.52
C HIS A 237 10.59 -4.17 -8.33
N GLN A 238 11.87 -3.78 -8.24
CA GLN A 238 13.00 -4.70 -8.07
C GLN A 238 12.94 -5.50 -6.76
N SER A 239 12.31 -4.94 -5.72
CA SER A 239 12.24 -5.49 -4.36
C SER A 239 11.07 -6.45 -4.12
N ARG A 240 10.30 -6.80 -5.16
CA ARG A 240 9.19 -7.75 -5.03
C ARG A 240 9.66 -9.18 -5.31
N SER A 241 9.25 -10.11 -4.46
CA SER A 241 9.51 -11.53 -4.65
C SER A 241 9.01 -12.01 -6.03
N PRO A 242 9.84 -12.69 -6.83
CA PRO A 242 9.38 -13.29 -8.08
C PRO A 242 8.24 -14.29 -7.84
N GLN A 243 7.25 -14.30 -8.73
CA GLN A 243 6.17 -15.27 -8.70
C GLN A 243 6.57 -16.55 -9.45
N GLY A 244 6.28 -17.72 -8.87
CA GLY A 244 6.36 -19.01 -9.57
C GLY A 244 7.47 -19.97 -9.17
N HIS A 245 8.07 -19.85 -7.98
CA HIS A 245 8.91 -20.93 -7.46
C HIS A 245 8.06 -22.21 -7.35
N ASP A 246 8.47 -23.25 -8.06
CA ASP A 246 7.82 -24.54 -7.99
C ASP A 246 8.31 -25.28 -6.73
N LEU A 247 7.46 -25.25 -5.70
CA LEU A 247 7.71 -25.88 -4.40
C LEU A 247 6.54 -26.83 -4.15
N HIS A 248 6.54 -27.97 -4.86
CA HIS A 248 5.45 -28.95 -4.85
C HIS A 248 5.07 -29.43 -3.45
N ASP A 249 6.05 -29.57 -2.55
CA ASP A 249 5.84 -30.13 -1.20
C ASP A 249 5.58 -29.08 -0.11
N ILE A 250 5.41 -27.80 -0.48
CA ILE A 250 5.29 -26.68 0.47
C ILE A 250 3.91 -26.05 0.40
N SER A 251 3.29 -25.89 1.58
CA SER A 251 1.97 -25.26 1.70
C SER A 251 1.94 -23.86 1.06
N PRO A 252 0.81 -23.42 0.48
CA PRO A 252 0.70 -22.09 -0.12
C PRO A 252 1.02 -20.94 0.86
N ALA A 253 0.71 -21.12 2.15
CA ALA A 253 0.98 -20.12 3.18
C ALA A 253 2.49 -20.00 3.46
N GLU A 254 3.19 -21.12 3.53
CA GLU A 254 4.63 -21.16 3.74
C GLU A 254 5.39 -20.66 2.50
N ARG A 255 4.94 -21.05 1.29
CA ARG A 255 5.49 -20.57 0.02
C ARG A 255 5.49 -19.05 -0.08
N ARG A 256 4.41 -18.39 0.37
CA ARG A 256 4.35 -16.91 0.41
C ARG A 256 5.36 -16.29 1.37
N ARG A 257 5.63 -16.94 2.52
CA ARG A 257 6.62 -16.46 3.49
C ARG A 257 8.04 -16.65 2.98
N LEU A 258 8.31 -17.79 2.32
CA LEU A 258 9.62 -18.11 1.75
C LEU A 258 9.97 -17.21 0.57
N ALA A 259 9.02 -16.89 -0.30
CA ALA A 259 9.27 -16.14 -1.54
C ALA A 259 10.00 -14.80 -1.34
N TRP A 260 9.85 -14.15 -0.18
CA TRP A 260 10.57 -12.91 0.15
C TRP A 260 12.06 -13.08 0.43
N HIS A 261 12.49 -14.31 0.69
CA HIS A 261 13.82 -14.64 1.17
C HIS A 261 14.55 -15.62 0.25
N LEU A 262 13.93 -16.02 -0.86
CA LEU A 262 14.55 -16.89 -1.86
C LEU A 262 15.33 -16.06 -2.88
N PRO A 263 16.54 -16.48 -3.27
CA PRO A 263 17.25 -15.92 -4.41
C PRO A 263 16.44 -16.03 -5.70
N ASP A 264 16.67 -15.11 -6.62
CA ASP A 264 15.94 -15.09 -7.89
C ASP A 264 16.30 -16.25 -8.82
N ASP A 265 17.54 -16.74 -8.73
CA ASP A 265 18.07 -17.90 -9.44
C ASP A 265 17.72 -19.22 -8.75
N PHE A 266 16.94 -19.20 -7.66
CA PHE A 266 16.64 -20.38 -6.85
C PHE A 266 16.12 -21.56 -7.66
N GLY A 267 15.35 -21.32 -8.73
CA GLY A 267 14.86 -22.40 -9.61
C GLY A 267 15.95 -23.13 -10.40
N SER A 268 17.08 -22.47 -10.65
CA SER A 268 18.22 -23.02 -11.40
C SER A 268 19.26 -23.72 -10.53
N LEU A 269 19.16 -23.56 -9.21
CA LEU A 269 20.12 -24.15 -8.27
C LEU A 269 19.92 -25.68 -8.15
N PRO A 270 21.01 -26.44 -7.92
CA PRO A 270 20.92 -27.86 -7.60
C PRO A 270 19.97 -28.12 -6.42
N HIS A 271 19.28 -29.27 -6.43
CA HIS A 271 18.31 -29.64 -5.38
C HIS A 271 18.89 -29.52 -3.97
N THR A 272 20.13 -29.97 -3.78
CA THR A 272 20.85 -29.91 -2.50
C THR A 272 20.98 -28.47 -1.98
N LYS A 273 21.37 -27.52 -2.84
CA LYS A 273 21.45 -26.09 -2.48
C LYS A 273 20.08 -25.48 -2.25
N ARG A 274 19.06 -25.89 -3.01
CA ARG A 274 17.67 -25.43 -2.81
C ARG A 274 17.16 -25.85 -1.43
N GLU A 275 17.38 -27.10 -1.03
CA GLU A 275 17.03 -27.60 0.30
C GLU A 275 17.81 -26.90 1.41
N GLU A 276 19.11 -26.67 1.22
CA GLU A 276 19.95 -25.93 2.16
C GLU A 276 19.39 -24.51 2.42
N ILE A 277 19.10 -23.78 1.34
CA ILE A 277 18.51 -22.43 1.43
C ILE A 277 17.14 -22.48 2.11
N LEU A 278 16.26 -23.42 1.73
CA LEU A 278 14.95 -23.56 2.35
C LEU A 278 15.06 -23.86 3.84
N ASN A 279 15.94 -24.78 4.23
CA ASN A 279 16.17 -25.16 5.62
C ASN A 279 16.74 -23.99 6.43
N TRP A 280 17.67 -23.23 5.86
CA TRP A 280 18.20 -22.03 6.49
C TRP A 280 17.12 -20.96 6.68
N VAL A 281 16.33 -20.65 5.65
CA VAL A 281 15.23 -19.65 5.76
C VAL A 281 14.18 -20.12 6.76
N ARG A 282 13.80 -21.40 6.75
CA ARG A 282 12.87 -21.97 7.74
C ARG A 282 13.38 -21.81 9.16
N ARG A 283 14.65 -22.14 9.42
CA ARG A 283 15.26 -22.10 10.74
C ARG A 283 15.50 -20.66 11.22
N VAL A 284 16.25 -19.89 10.45
CA VAL A 284 16.72 -18.56 10.87
C VAL A 284 15.63 -17.52 10.74
N VAL A 285 14.89 -17.54 9.63
CA VAL A 285 13.93 -16.49 9.29
C VAL A 285 12.54 -16.87 9.77
N ILE A 286 11.92 -17.96 9.31
CA ILE A 286 10.50 -18.21 9.57
C ILE A 286 10.23 -18.65 11.01
N SER A 287 10.87 -19.72 11.47
CA SER A 287 10.71 -20.23 12.84
C SER A 287 11.31 -19.29 13.89
N GLY A 288 12.15 -18.34 13.47
CA GLY A 288 12.72 -17.34 14.35
C GLY A 288 13.65 -17.95 15.40
N SER A 289 14.50 -18.91 14.99
CA SER A 289 15.46 -19.53 15.90
C SER A 289 16.56 -18.57 16.37
N THR A 290 16.66 -17.38 15.77
CA THR A 290 17.58 -16.34 16.21
C THR A 290 17.11 -15.73 17.52
N ASP A 291 18.05 -15.40 18.40
CA ASP A 291 17.73 -14.80 19.70
C ASP A 291 16.97 -13.48 19.55
N TYR A 292 17.22 -12.73 18.47
CA TYR A 292 16.47 -11.51 18.15
C TYR A 292 14.98 -11.76 17.83
N ARG A 293 14.64 -12.82 17.09
CA ARG A 293 13.24 -13.16 16.79
C ARG A 293 12.51 -13.69 18.02
N ARG A 294 13.20 -14.47 18.87
CA ARG A 294 12.68 -14.89 20.18
C ARG A 294 12.41 -13.69 21.07
N TYR A 295 13.36 -12.74 21.12
CA TYR A 295 13.18 -11.46 21.79
C TYR A 295 11.97 -10.70 21.24
N GLN A 296 11.83 -10.54 19.92
CA GLN A 296 10.68 -9.85 19.32
C GLN A 296 9.35 -10.53 19.70
N ALA A 297 9.27 -11.86 19.58
CA ALA A 297 8.08 -12.62 19.93
C ALA A 297 7.73 -12.49 21.43
N ALA A 298 8.72 -12.52 22.32
CA ALA A 298 8.54 -12.30 23.75
C ALA A 298 8.16 -10.84 24.08
N ALA A 299 8.80 -9.87 23.41
CA ALA A 299 8.56 -8.45 23.60
C ALA A 299 7.15 -8.03 23.16
N ILE A 300 6.61 -8.64 22.09
CA ILE A 300 5.22 -8.39 21.66
C ILE A 300 4.20 -8.87 22.71
N LYS A 301 4.51 -9.95 23.43
CA LYS A 301 3.65 -10.48 24.51
C LYS A 301 3.75 -9.63 25.79
N GLN A 302 4.89 -8.99 26.03
CA GLN A 302 5.14 -8.17 27.21
C GLN A 302 4.68 -6.73 27.00
N ARG A 303 3.45 -6.42 27.40
CA ARG A 303 2.91 -5.05 27.39
C ARG A 303 3.24 -4.34 28.70
N TYR A 304 3.89 -3.18 28.64
CA TYR A 304 4.29 -2.39 29.80
C TYR A 304 4.21 -0.87 29.60
N ALA A 305 3.57 -0.41 28.52
CA ALA A 305 3.58 1.01 28.16
C ALA A 305 2.68 1.84 29.08
N ILE A 306 3.03 3.11 29.27
CA ILE A 306 2.09 4.13 29.76
C ILE A 306 1.45 4.84 28.57
N ARG A 307 0.13 4.91 28.56
CA ARG A 307 -0.65 5.67 27.56
C ARG A 307 -0.84 7.09 28.02
N PHE A 308 -0.99 8.01 27.07
CA PHE A 308 -1.26 9.43 27.34
C PHE A 308 -2.65 9.79 26.78
N PRO A 309 -3.74 9.53 27.53
CA PRO A 309 -5.09 9.84 27.09
C PRO A 309 -5.23 11.33 26.74
N GLY A 310 -5.93 11.64 25.64
CA GLY A 310 -6.15 13.02 25.18
C GLY A 310 -4.96 13.67 24.46
N VAL A 311 -3.78 13.04 24.48
CA VAL A 311 -2.60 13.50 23.73
C VAL A 311 -2.47 12.70 22.43
N THR A 312 -3.47 12.83 21.54
CA THR A 312 -3.42 12.21 20.21
C THR A 312 -2.97 13.24 19.19
N TYR A 313 -1.75 13.08 18.68
CA TYR A 313 -1.28 13.78 17.49
C TYR A 313 -1.24 12.76 16.36
N GLY A 314 -2.08 12.96 15.34
CA GLY A 314 -2.25 12.07 14.20
C GLY A 314 -3.04 10.79 14.48
N GLY A 315 -4.34 10.82 14.18
CA GLY A 315 -5.22 9.75 13.67
C GLY A 315 -5.15 8.29 14.17
N GLY A 316 -4.32 7.93 15.14
CA GLY A 316 -4.19 6.58 15.68
C GLY A 316 -5.15 6.40 16.85
N SER A 317 -6.39 6.05 16.55
CA SER A 317 -7.28 5.49 17.58
C SER A 317 -6.70 4.18 18.07
N LEU A 318 -5.98 4.20 19.19
CA LEU A 318 -5.94 3.03 20.06
C LEU A 318 -7.34 2.94 20.68
N SER A 319 -8.24 2.28 19.95
CA SER A 319 -9.64 2.09 20.32
C SER A 319 -9.74 1.60 21.78
N PRO A 320 -10.59 2.23 22.62
CA PRO A 320 -10.99 1.66 23.89
C PRO A 320 -11.82 0.42 23.56
N ARG A 321 -11.30 -0.77 23.87
CA ARG A 321 -12.05 -2.02 23.66
C ARG A 321 -13.17 -2.07 24.70
N ALA A 322 -14.38 -1.68 24.30
CA ALA A 322 -15.58 -1.92 25.08
C ALA A 322 -15.85 -3.43 25.20
N PRO A 323 -16.34 -3.93 26.36
CA PRO A 323 -16.51 -5.35 26.61
C PRO A 323 -17.69 -5.87 25.77
N SER A 324 -17.38 -6.69 24.77
CA SER A 324 -18.38 -7.28 23.88
C SER A 324 -18.88 -8.60 24.47
N LEU A 325 -20.06 -8.57 25.10
CA LEU A 325 -20.86 -9.77 25.31
C LEU A 325 -21.44 -10.23 23.96
N LEU A 326 -21.02 -11.43 23.54
CA LEU A 326 -21.68 -12.43 22.69
C LEU A 326 -22.66 -11.96 21.60
N MET A 327 -22.29 -12.18 20.33
CA MET A 327 -22.95 -13.22 19.50
C MET A 327 -22.15 -13.50 18.22
N ASN A 328 -21.92 -14.79 18.01
CA ASN A 328 -21.07 -15.41 17.00
C ASN A 328 -21.79 -15.49 15.64
N ASN A 329 -21.07 -15.22 14.55
CA ASN A 329 -21.19 -15.99 13.30
C ASN A 329 -19.96 -15.79 12.40
N GLY A 330 -18.94 -16.63 12.64
CA GLY A 330 -18.20 -17.37 11.61
C GLY A 330 -17.29 -16.61 10.63
N GLN A 331 -16.05 -16.32 11.04
CA GLN A 331 -14.84 -16.54 10.22
C GLN A 331 -13.56 -16.35 11.06
N ASP A 332 -12.76 -17.42 11.12
CA ASP A 332 -11.37 -17.51 11.58
C ASP A 332 -11.03 -16.75 12.87
N ALA A 333 -11.61 -17.24 13.96
CA ALA A 333 -11.13 -16.95 15.30
C ALA A 333 -9.74 -17.60 15.49
N ILE A 334 -8.69 -16.78 15.49
CA ILE A 334 -7.54 -17.06 16.36
C ILE A 334 -8.14 -17.10 17.76
N GLU A 335 -8.22 -18.29 18.37
CA GLU A 335 -8.60 -18.47 19.77
C GLU A 335 -7.71 -17.57 20.62
N THR A 336 -8.21 -16.36 20.88
CA THR A 336 -7.63 -15.44 21.82
C THR A 336 -8.21 -15.92 23.14
N PHE A 337 -7.46 -16.77 23.83
CA PHE A 337 -7.73 -17.08 25.22
C PHE A 337 -7.76 -15.74 25.96
N ASP A 338 -8.97 -15.24 26.23
CA ASP A 338 -9.20 -14.05 27.02
C ASP A 338 -8.91 -14.40 28.48
N ASP A 339 -7.63 -14.29 28.84
CA ASP A 339 -7.18 -14.30 30.22
C ASP A 339 -7.25 -12.85 30.75
N PRO A 340 -8.08 -12.56 31.76
CA PRO A 340 -8.25 -11.20 32.30
C PRO A 340 -6.95 -10.61 32.87
N ASP A 341 -5.92 -11.42 33.14
CA ASP A 341 -4.59 -10.94 33.53
C ASP A 341 -3.73 -10.42 32.35
N LEU A 342 -4.09 -10.71 31.08
CA LEU A 342 -3.42 -10.18 29.88
C LEU A 342 -3.77 -8.71 29.58
N LEU A 343 -4.77 -8.13 30.28
CA LEU A 343 -5.18 -6.73 30.15
C LEU A 343 -4.33 -5.77 31.02
N SER A 344 -3.55 -6.28 31.97
CA SER A 344 -2.94 -5.51 33.08
C SER A 344 -1.56 -4.88 32.79
N GLY A 345 -1.17 -4.77 31.51
CA GLY A 345 0.17 -4.29 31.14
C GLY A 345 0.25 -2.82 30.72
N VAL A 346 -0.86 -2.20 30.32
CA VAL A 346 -0.86 -0.85 29.75
C VAL A 346 -1.69 0.05 30.64
N VAL A 347 -1.02 0.99 31.30
CA VAL A 347 -1.63 1.87 32.30
C VAL A 347 -1.73 3.27 31.74
N ASP A 348 -2.81 3.98 32.05
CA ASP A 348 -2.94 5.38 31.67
C ASP A 348 -2.02 6.26 32.52
N ALA A 349 -1.47 7.30 31.89
CA ALA A 349 -0.60 8.26 32.56
C ALA A 349 -1.38 8.97 33.67
N PRO A 350 -0.80 9.11 34.86
CA PRO A 350 -1.34 9.98 35.90
C PRO A 350 -1.57 11.40 35.35
N PRO A 351 -2.59 12.13 35.82
CA PRO A 351 -2.97 13.43 35.26
C PRO A 351 -1.80 14.42 35.13
N ARG A 352 -0.92 14.46 36.13
CA ARG A 352 0.28 15.31 36.11
C ARG A 352 1.23 14.94 34.96
N LEU A 353 1.57 13.66 34.82
CA LEU A 353 2.45 13.19 33.75
C LEU A 353 1.80 13.40 32.36
N ALA A 354 0.48 13.23 32.29
CA ALA A 354 -0.29 13.49 31.07
C ALA A 354 -0.25 14.96 30.64
N MET A 355 -0.40 15.89 31.59
CA MET A 355 -0.25 17.32 31.35
C MET A 355 1.16 17.68 30.90
N GLU A 356 2.20 17.16 31.58
CA GLU A 356 3.60 17.40 31.19
C GLU A 356 3.91 16.92 29.77
N MET A 357 3.32 15.80 29.34
CA MET A 357 3.40 15.32 27.95
C MET A 357 2.68 16.26 26.99
N ALA A 358 1.45 16.69 27.32
CA ALA A 358 0.69 17.63 26.49
C ALA A 358 1.46 18.94 26.29
N ASP A 359 2.03 19.49 27.36
CA ASP A 359 2.84 20.71 27.32
C ASP A 359 4.08 20.54 26.44
N LEU A 360 4.79 19.41 26.55
CA LEU A 360 5.94 19.11 25.71
C LEU A 360 5.57 19.06 24.22
N ILE A 361 4.43 18.44 23.88
CA ILE A 361 3.99 18.33 22.49
C ILE A 361 3.54 19.68 21.97
N CYS A 362 2.74 20.43 22.74
CA CYS A 362 2.37 21.79 22.39
C CYS A 362 3.63 22.63 22.12
N PHE A 363 4.64 22.57 22.99
CA PHE A 363 5.90 23.27 22.80
C PHE A 363 6.67 22.79 21.55
N LYS A 364 6.76 21.48 21.28
CA LYS A 364 7.54 20.93 20.16
C LYS A 364 6.84 21.00 18.81
N THR A 365 5.53 21.15 18.77
CA THR A 365 4.73 21.26 17.53
C THR A 365 4.31 22.69 17.20
N SER A 366 4.37 23.62 18.16
CA SER A 366 4.01 25.03 17.92
C SER A 366 4.83 25.66 16.79
N THR A 367 4.21 26.51 15.97
CA THR A 367 4.91 27.20 14.88
C THR A 367 5.96 28.19 15.41
N LEU A 368 5.61 28.91 16.47
CA LEU A 368 6.50 29.85 17.17
C LEU A 368 6.92 29.29 18.53
N THR A 369 8.15 29.54 18.92
CA THR A 369 8.67 29.17 20.25
C THR A 369 8.14 30.16 21.29
N ALA A 370 7.77 29.67 22.48
CA ALA A 370 7.35 30.52 23.58
C ALA A 370 8.46 31.48 24.02
N ALA A 371 8.08 32.68 24.48
CA ALA A 371 9.03 33.70 24.93
C ALA A 371 9.92 33.16 26.06
N GLY A 372 11.23 33.38 25.97
CA GLY A 372 12.21 32.91 26.96
C GLY A 372 12.73 31.47 26.78
N PHE A 373 12.22 30.73 25.79
CA PHE A 373 12.67 29.37 25.50
C PHE A 373 13.43 29.28 24.18
N GLN A 374 14.45 28.43 24.14
CA GLN A 374 15.13 28.01 22.91
C GLN A 374 14.66 26.61 22.52
N ARG A 375 14.46 26.39 21.21
CA ARG A 375 13.95 25.11 20.70
C ARG A 375 14.75 24.64 19.49
N ASN A 376 15.28 23.43 19.59
CA ASN A 376 15.93 22.75 18.48
C ASN A 376 14.90 22.02 17.61
N GLY A 377 14.47 22.68 16.54
CA GLY A 377 13.56 22.12 15.54
C GLY A 377 12.12 21.90 16.02
N VAL A 378 11.21 21.81 15.05
CA VAL A 378 9.78 21.54 15.24
C VAL A 378 9.53 20.06 14.94
N TRP A 379 8.70 19.40 15.74
CA TRP A 379 8.21 18.05 15.44
C TRP A 379 7.06 18.14 14.45
N GLY A 380 7.16 17.38 13.35
CA GLY A 380 6.02 17.06 12.51
C GLY A 380 5.11 16.00 13.14
N GLU A 381 4.00 15.68 12.49
CA GLU A 381 2.98 14.76 13.00
C GLU A 381 3.55 13.40 13.38
N GLU A 382 4.20 12.74 12.42
CA GLU A 382 4.82 11.43 12.63
C GLU A 382 5.88 11.44 13.74
N THR A 383 6.69 12.50 13.82
CA THR A 383 7.71 12.64 14.87
C THR A 383 7.07 12.78 16.25
N ALA A 384 5.99 13.54 16.36
CA ALA A 384 5.26 13.69 17.62
C ALA A 384 4.66 12.35 18.07
N SER A 385 4.01 11.61 17.17
CA SER A 385 3.43 10.28 17.44
C SER A 385 4.50 9.30 17.91
N GLN A 386 5.63 9.21 17.20
CA GLN A 386 6.76 8.34 17.59
C GLN A 386 7.32 8.72 18.98
N LYS A 387 7.40 10.02 19.29
CA LYS A 387 7.90 10.47 20.60
C LYS A 387 6.94 10.13 21.74
N ILE A 388 5.63 10.24 21.53
CA ILE A 388 4.62 9.78 22.49
C ILE A 388 4.83 8.30 22.80
N GLU A 389 4.93 7.45 21.77
CA GLU A 389 5.10 6.01 21.96
C GLU A 389 6.41 5.67 22.69
N HIS A 390 7.52 6.28 22.29
CA HIS A 390 8.82 6.02 22.91
C HIS A 390 8.88 6.44 24.37
N LEU A 391 8.31 7.60 24.70
CA LEU A 391 8.23 8.09 26.07
C LEU A 391 7.25 7.23 26.90
N GLY A 392 6.12 6.81 26.31
CA GLY A 392 5.19 5.89 26.95
C GLY A 392 5.82 4.55 27.30
N LEU A 393 6.64 3.98 26.42
CA LEU A 393 7.41 2.77 26.71
C LEU A 393 8.44 3.01 27.81
N MET A 394 9.14 4.15 27.81
CA MET A 394 10.16 4.45 28.82
C MET A 394 9.56 4.64 30.22
N PHE A 395 8.51 5.47 30.35
CA PHE A 395 7.80 5.64 31.63
C PHE A 395 7.13 4.34 32.07
N GLY A 396 6.65 3.56 31.12
CA GLY A 396 6.18 2.19 31.35
C GLY A 396 7.25 1.28 31.94
N ALA A 397 8.48 1.32 31.44
CA ALA A 397 9.60 0.55 31.98
C ALA A 397 9.98 1.01 33.39
N LEU A 398 9.91 2.31 33.67
CA LEU A 398 10.12 2.86 35.01
C LEU A 398 9.05 2.40 35.99
N ALA A 399 7.78 2.38 35.57
CA ALA A 399 6.66 1.96 36.39
C ALA A 399 6.62 0.45 36.66
N ALA A 400 7.03 -0.36 35.68
CA ALA A 400 6.91 -1.80 35.74
C ALA A 400 7.72 -2.39 36.92
N SER A 401 7.17 -3.46 37.51
CA SER A 401 7.79 -4.12 38.67
C SER A 401 9.18 -4.70 38.34
N PRO A 402 10.17 -4.59 39.24
CA PRO A 402 11.48 -5.24 39.12
C PRO A 402 11.41 -6.77 39.10
N THR A 403 10.41 -7.34 39.78
CA THR A 403 10.20 -8.80 39.86
C THR A 403 9.31 -9.33 38.74
N GLY A 404 8.65 -8.46 38.00
CA GLY A 404 7.79 -8.84 36.87
C GLY A 404 8.59 -9.24 35.62
N MET A 405 7.91 -9.78 34.60
CA MET A 405 8.55 -10.22 33.35
C MET A 405 9.33 -9.11 32.62
N VAL A 406 8.93 -7.85 32.85
CA VAL A 406 9.51 -6.65 32.24
C VAL A 406 10.79 -6.23 32.98
N LYS A 407 10.99 -6.67 34.24
CA LYS A 407 12.09 -6.28 35.12
C LYS A 407 12.31 -4.77 35.16
N GLY A 408 11.23 -4.02 35.37
CA GLY A 408 11.25 -2.56 35.36
C GLY A 408 11.89 -1.96 36.62
N ARG A 409 11.80 -0.64 36.79
CA ARG A 409 12.39 0.05 37.95
C ARG A 409 11.51 -0.02 39.20
N GLY A 410 10.20 -0.16 39.04
CA GLY A 410 9.22 -0.19 40.13
C GLY A 410 8.87 1.19 40.71
N VAL A 411 9.02 2.26 39.92
CA VAL A 411 8.66 3.62 40.36
C VAL A 411 7.14 3.74 40.47
N PRO A 412 6.59 4.17 41.62
CA PRO A 412 5.15 4.39 41.75
C PRO A 412 4.64 5.38 40.69
N LEU A 413 3.49 5.09 40.09
CA LEU A 413 2.91 5.91 39.01
C LEU A 413 2.82 7.40 39.40
N GLY A 414 2.38 7.71 40.62
CA GLY A 414 2.26 9.08 41.10
C GLY A 414 3.57 9.87 41.21
N HIS A 415 4.73 9.21 41.17
CA HIS A 415 6.05 9.84 41.20
C HIS A 415 6.66 10.03 39.80
N LEU A 416 6.02 9.50 38.75
CA LEU A 416 6.50 9.65 37.38
C LEU A 416 6.28 11.07 36.89
N THR A 417 7.37 11.72 36.48
CA THR A 417 7.38 13.07 35.90
C THR A 417 8.51 13.17 34.87
N PHE A 418 8.38 14.10 33.92
CA PHE A 418 9.45 14.43 32.98
C PHE A 418 10.70 15.00 33.67
N GLY A 419 10.56 15.57 34.87
CA GLY A 419 11.68 16.02 35.68
C GLY A 419 12.70 14.92 35.99
N LEU A 420 12.27 13.65 36.04
CA LEU A 420 13.18 12.51 36.20
C LEU A 420 14.20 12.41 35.06
N LEU A 421 13.85 12.88 33.86
CA LEU A 421 14.70 12.80 32.67
C LEU A 421 15.82 13.85 32.65
N ILE A 422 15.86 14.76 33.62
CA ILE A 422 16.99 15.68 33.80
C ILE A 422 18.17 14.93 34.42
N PHE A 423 17.92 13.86 35.17
CA PHE A 423 18.96 13.11 35.86
C PHE A 423 19.60 12.07 34.92
N PRO A 424 20.92 12.16 34.65
CA PRO A 424 21.61 11.23 33.76
C PRO A 424 21.46 9.76 34.17
N GLY A 425 21.44 9.48 35.48
CA GLY A 425 21.28 8.11 35.98
C GLY A 425 19.98 7.43 35.57
N VAL A 426 18.92 8.18 35.24
CA VAL A 426 17.67 7.61 34.70
C VAL A 426 17.88 7.13 33.26
N TRP A 427 18.62 7.90 32.45
CA TRP A 427 18.98 7.51 31.09
C TRP A 427 19.94 6.33 31.08
N ASP A 428 20.96 6.34 31.93
CA ASP A 428 21.92 5.25 32.05
C ASP A 428 21.21 3.95 32.43
N TRP A 429 20.32 4.01 33.42
CA TRP A 429 19.50 2.86 33.80
C TRP A 429 18.64 2.37 32.64
N TYR A 430 17.94 3.26 31.94
CA TYR A 430 17.04 2.87 30.85
C TYR A 430 17.78 2.26 29.66
N LEU A 431 18.96 2.79 29.33
CA LEU A 431 19.82 2.25 28.27
C LEU A 431 20.33 0.85 28.64
N GLN A 432 20.91 0.68 29.83
CA GLN A 432 21.38 -0.62 30.32
C GLN A 432 20.23 -1.63 30.44
N TRP A 433 19.05 -1.17 30.85
CA TRP A 433 17.85 -1.99 30.92
C TRP A 433 17.41 -2.45 29.52
N ARG A 434 17.42 -1.57 28.51
CA ARG A 434 17.10 -1.93 27.13
C ARG A 434 18.11 -2.91 26.53
N GLU A 435 19.39 -2.71 26.81
CA GLU A 435 20.47 -3.61 26.39
C GLU A 435 20.26 -5.02 26.95
N ARG A 436 20.13 -5.13 28.28
CA ARG A 436 19.85 -6.39 28.97
C ARG A 436 18.57 -7.07 28.46
N ARG A 437 17.52 -6.30 28.18
CA ARG A 437 16.25 -6.87 27.68
C ARG A 437 16.38 -7.42 26.27
N ARG A 438 17.21 -6.80 25.42
CA ARG A 438 17.47 -7.24 24.05
C ARG A 438 18.39 -8.45 23.95
N GLY A 439 19.09 -8.79 25.04
CA GLY A 439 19.98 -9.94 25.11
C GLY A 439 21.35 -9.69 24.47
N PHE A 440 21.82 -8.43 24.49
CA PHE A 440 23.19 -8.07 24.11
C PHE A 440 24.12 -8.12 25.32
#